data_AF-M4RDT1-F1
#
_entry.id   AF-M4RDT1-F1
#
_cell.length_a   1.000
_cell.length_b   1.000
_cell.length_c   1.000
_cell.angle_alpha   90.00
_cell.angle_beta   90.00
_cell.angle_gamma   90.00
#
_symmetry.space_group_name_H-M   'P 1'
#
loop_
_entity.id
_entity.type
_entity.pdbx_description
1 polymer ?
#
loop_
_entity_poly.entity_id
_entity_poly.type
_entity_poly.pdbx_seq_one_letter_code
_entity_poly.pdbx_strand_id
1 'polypeptide(L)'
;MEPDFDPKFISVNREGDRLLILPCVKCWGTNRTTDRYFVSLRGSEVTPERVGESMLNMFSFIEHAGSLELSLEEQENCWKHDTRYKTWRAFARNNDLLWVSTSPGGRYLVCAYAPRSGGDDPGDSIWHAIVPAGASARELGQAVMDAYAAIDEWKRARGERGVNRAPYRVQDYQVEGKEANDMGVMTVSVNREGNRILLLPYVECWGVDRLTDRFFASLKGPGVTAGDIGKALLDAFAFIERTGPLELSLEEQENCWRHDTKYKTWRAFARNNDFVDVTYYEDDHYCICAYPPRTRDLVGDEVWRGTVPAGASAEELGQAVLDAYAAVDEWKKTHGRRAAPREPVARSAALCDGGEVLLSGPGEGFEERTSAAGEVLLAFEHTGRDGDPVASLYLAEAEWDEGPDGGEAWDEWLERWEEENGPARSVSREPCAEGPFTRRWTARNGSCLTVALLAPRSGGLAVMLCLDAARPGRRAKATERWEGELLRVARAATIRPGKPETDE
;
A
#
# COMPACT_ATOMS: atom_id res chain seq x y z
N MET A 1 -17.19 19.05 -42.28
CA MET A 1 -15.99 19.86 -42.02
C MET A 1 -15.87 19.87 -40.50
N GLU A 2 -15.04 18.97 -39.95
CA GLU A 2 -14.80 18.95 -38.51
C GLU A 2 -14.23 20.33 -38.11
N PRO A 3 -14.68 20.93 -37.00
CA PRO A 3 -14.09 22.18 -36.54
C PRO A 3 -12.60 21.96 -36.30
N ASP A 4 -11.77 22.89 -36.77
CA ASP A 4 -10.34 22.92 -36.47
C ASP A 4 -10.17 23.23 -34.96
N PHE A 5 -10.17 22.18 -34.13
CA PHE A 5 -9.90 22.30 -32.69
C PHE A 5 -8.38 22.45 -32.50
N ASP A 6 -7.98 23.41 -31.66
CA ASP A 6 -6.58 23.73 -31.41
C ASP A 6 -5.88 22.50 -30.80
N PRO A 7 -4.61 22.21 -31.12
CA PRO A 7 -3.77 21.21 -30.45
C PRO A 7 -3.73 21.25 -28.91
N LYS A 8 -4.35 22.24 -28.25
CA LYS A 8 -4.46 22.35 -26.80
C LYS A 8 -5.62 21.52 -26.29
N PHE A 9 -5.30 20.48 -25.53
CA PHE A 9 -6.30 19.62 -24.90
C PHE A 9 -5.95 19.29 -23.46
N ILE A 10 -6.94 18.81 -22.72
CA ILE A 10 -6.84 18.31 -21.36
C ILE A 10 -7.11 16.81 -21.39
N SER A 11 -6.26 16.05 -20.71
CA SER A 11 -6.40 14.61 -20.50
C SER A 11 -7.14 14.36 -19.20
N VAL A 12 -8.28 13.67 -19.25
CA VAL A 12 -9.09 13.33 -18.07
C VAL A 12 -9.11 11.81 -17.93
N ASN A 13 -8.49 11.31 -16.87
CA ASN A 13 -8.32 9.88 -16.62
C ASN A 13 -9.17 9.44 -15.42
N ARG A 14 -10.11 8.52 -15.62
CA ARG A 14 -10.96 8.00 -14.54
C ARG A 14 -10.48 6.64 -14.05
N GLU A 15 -10.25 6.55 -12.74
CA GLU A 15 -10.01 5.31 -12.00
C GLU A 15 -11.07 5.17 -10.91
N GLY A 16 -12.03 4.27 -11.09
CA GLY A 16 -13.12 4.11 -10.13
C GLY A 16 -13.91 5.41 -9.97
N ASP A 17 -13.93 5.94 -8.75
CA ASP A 17 -14.56 7.20 -8.36
C ASP A 17 -13.60 8.42 -8.36
N ARG A 18 -12.42 8.28 -8.96
CA ARG A 18 -11.42 9.34 -9.07
C ARG A 18 -11.26 9.83 -10.51
N LEU A 19 -11.07 11.14 -10.68
CA LEU A 19 -10.64 11.78 -11.93
C LEU A 19 -9.26 12.43 -11.75
N LEU A 20 -8.30 12.03 -12.58
CA LEU A 20 -7.01 12.71 -12.75
C LEU A 20 -7.05 13.55 -14.02
N ILE A 21 -6.94 14.87 -13.87
CA ILE A 21 -7.07 15.87 -14.91
C ILE A 21 -5.68 16.49 -15.15
N LEU A 22 -5.19 16.42 -16.38
CA LEU A 22 -3.85 16.85 -16.76
C LEU A 22 -3.89 17.74 -18.02
N PRO A 23 -3.23 18.91 -18.01
CA PRO A 23 -3.11 19.75 -19.19
C PRO A 23 -2.15 19.15 -20.20
N CYS A 24 -2.42 19.42 -21.47
CA CYS A 24 -1.49 19.16 -22.56
C CYS A 24 -0.98 20.50 -23.10
N VAL A 25 0.33 20.71 -22.99
CA VAL A 25 1.01 21.95 -23.38
C VAL A 25 1.90 21.69 -24.59
N LYS A 26 2.22 22.74 -25.35
CA LYS A 26 3.16 22.62 -26.45
C LYS A 26 4.58 22.47 -25.90
N CYS A 27 5.29 21.45 -26.34
CA CYS A 27 6.63 21.10 -25.92
C CYS A 27 7.41 20.60 -27.15
N TRP A 28 8.49 21.29 -27.51
CA TRP A 28 9.30 21.01 -28.71
C TRP A 28 8.47 20.86 -30.01
N GLY A 29 7.41 21.65 -30.16
CA GLY A 29 6.54 21.61 -31.35
C GLY A 29 5.47 20.52 -31.34
N THR A 30 5.39 19.69 -30.29
CA THR A 30 4.38 18.64 -30.11
C THR A 30 3.58 18.87 -28.82
N ASN A 31 2.35 18.39 -28.72
CA ASN A 31 1.60 18.50 -27.46
C ASN A 31 2.00 17.36 -26.53
N ARG A 32 2.30 17.71 -25.28
CA ARG A 32 2.68 16.75 -24.24
C ARG A 32 1.87 17.02 -22.99
N THR A 33 1.34 15.94 -22.42
CA THR A 33 0.73 15.99 -21.10
C THR A 33 1.81 16.36 -20.09
N THR A 34 1.46 17.24 -19.15
CA THR A 34 2.36 17.65 -18.08
C THR A 34 1.63 17.59 -16.75
N ASP A 35 2.42 17.38 -15.71
CA ASP A 35 2.05 17.39 -14.30
C ASP A 35 2.36 18.73 -13.61
N ARG A 36 2.91 19.71 -14.33
CA ARG A 36 3.21 21.06 -13.80
C ARG A 36 1.97 21.80 -13.28
N TYR A 37 0.80 21.37 -13.73
CA TYR A 37 -0.48 21.71 -13.15
C TYR A 37 -1.37 20.48 -13.32
N PHE A 38 -2.00 19.98 -12.26
CA PHE A 38 -2.93 18.86 -12.37
C PHE A 38 -4.00 18.98 -11.30
N VAL A 39 -5.14 18.33 -11.53
CA VAL A 39 -6.22 18.24 -10.55
C VAL A 39 -6.59 16.78 -10.38
N SER A 40 -6.70 16.33 -9.13
CA SER A 40 -7.24 15.03 -8.79
C SER A 40 -8.49 15.20 -7.94
N LEU A 41 -9.62 14.70 -8.41
CA LEU A 41 -10.92 14.78 -7.72
C LEU A 41 -11.37 13.38 -7.32
N ARG A 42 -11.90 13.21 -6.10
CA ARG A 42 -12.29 11.89 -5.57
C ARG A 42 -13.68 11.87 -4.96
N GLY A 43 -14.39 10.76 -5.14
CA GLY A 43 -15.63 10.46 -4.43
C GLY A 43 -16.66 11.56 -4.56
N SER A 44 -17.04 12.19 -3.43
CA SER A 44 -18.05 13.26 -3.38
C SER A 44 -17.62 14.56 -4.06
N GLU A 45 -16.33 14.76 -4.34
CA GLU A 45 -15.82 15.94 -5.04
C GLU A 45 -16.06 15.91 -6.55
N VAL A 46 -16.36 14.73 -7.11
CA VAL A 46 -16.59 14.55 -8.55
C VAL A 46 -18.00 15.03 -8.89
N THR A 47 -18.18 16.35 -8.85
CA THR A 47 -19.40 17.05 -9.25
C THR A 47 -19.21 17.75 -10.59
N PRO A 48 -20.27 17.94 -11.39
CA PRO A 48 -20.20 18.70 -12.64
C PRO A 48 -19.59 20.09 -12.46
N GLU A 49 -19.92 20.79 -11.38
CA GLU A 49 -19.36 22.10 -11.05
C GLU A 49 -17.84 22.04 -10.90
N ARG A 50 -17.35 21.15 -10.03
CA ARG A 50 -15.93 21.09 -9.68
C ARG A 50 -15.08 20.59 -10.83
N VAL A 51 -15.58 19.60 -11.58
CA VAL A 51 -14.95 19.12 -12.81
C VAL A 51 -14.84 20.25 -13.83
N GLY A 52 -15.92 21.00 -14.03
CA GLY A 52 -15.95 22.14 -14.94
C GLY A 52 -15.00 23.27 -14.58
N GLU A 53 -14.99 23.68 -13.30
CA GLU A 53 -14.05 24.68 -12.78
C GLU A 53 -12.61 24.27 -13.04
N SER A 54 -12.29 22.99 -12.80
CA SER A 54 -10.97 22.42 -13.04
C SER A 54 -10.57 22.52 -14.52
N MET A 55 -11.50 22.23 -15.45
CA MET A 55 -11.23 22.37 -16.89
C MET A 55 -10.96 23.82 -17.28
N LEU A 56 -11.78 24.76 -16.81
CA LEU A 56 -11.63 26.18 -17.14
C LEU A 56 -10.30 26.75 -16.62
N ASN A 57 -9.95 26.45 -15.37
CA ASN A 57 -8.68 26.85 -14.78
C ASN A 57 -7.50 26.25 -15.55
N MET A 58 -7.64 25.00 -16.00
CA MET A 58 -6.60 24.31 -16.74
C MET A 58 -6.41 24.85 -18.17
N PHE A 59 -7.48 25.22 -18.86
CA PHE A 59 -7.35 25.93 -20.13
C PHE A 59 -6.69 27.29 -19.94
N SER A 60 -7.03 28.01 -18.86
CA SER A 60 -6.34 29.25 -18.50
C SER A 60 -4.84 29.02 -18.28
N PHE A 61 -4.47 27.94 -17.56
CA PHE A 61 -3.07 27.55 -17.41
C PHE A 61 -2.39 27.28 -18.76
N ILE A 62 -3.00 26.48 -19.64
CA ILE A 62 -2.42 26.16 -20.96
C ILE A 62 -2.22 27.43 -21.79
N GLU A 63 -3.16 28.39 -21.72
CA GLU A 63 -3.05 29.67 -22.40
C GLU A 63 -1.89 30.52 -21.87
N HIS A 64 -1.73 30.62 -20.54
CA HIS A 64 -0.66 31.40 -19.92
C HIS A 64 0.72 30.75 -20.06
N ALA A 65 0.80 29.43 -19.93
CA ALA A 65 2.05 28.69 -19.99
C ALA A 65 2.67 28.68 -21.40
N GLY A 66 1.84 28.74 -22.45
CA GLY A 66 2.31 28.77 -23.83
C GLY A 66 3.08 27.49 -24.21
N SER A 67 4.36 27.65 -24.58
CA SER A 67 5.25 26.52 -24.85
C SER A 67 6.14 26.26 -23.66
N LEU A 68 6.14 25.03 -23.17
CA LEU A 68 6.99 24.60 -22.05
C LEU A 68 8.07 23.64 -22.55
N GLU A 69 9.29 23.81 -22.05
CA GLU A 69 10.34 22.80 -22.19
C GLU A 69 10.18 21.78 -21.08
N LEU A 70 9.72 20.58 -21.43
CA LEU A 70 9.61 19.45 -20.52
C LEU A 70 10.80 18.52 -20.75
N SER A 71 11.45 18.12 -19.66
CA SER A 71 12.40 17.01 -19.66
C SER A 71 11.74 15.71 -20.12
N LEU A 72 12.54 14.74 -20.60
CA LEU A 72 12.03 13.42 -20.95
C LEU A 72 11.37 12.73 -19.74
N GLU A 73 11.89 12.98 -18.54
CA GLU A 73 11.33 12.42 -17.32
C GLU A 73 9.94 12.98 -17.01
N GLU A 74 9.74 14.30 -17.11
CA GLU A 74 8.42 14.93 -16.95
C GLU A 74 7.42 14.40 -17.98
N GLN A 75 7.85 14.23 -19.23
CA GLN A 75 7.02 13.68 -20.29
C GLN A 75 6.60 12.23 -20.00
N GLU A 76 7.52 11.40 -19.51
CA GLU A 76 7.28 9.98 -19.26
C GLU A 76 6.56 9.68 -17.94
N ASN A 77 6.57 10.61 -16.97
CA ASN A 77 6.09 10.37 -15.62
C ASN A 77 4.90 11.22 -15.17
N CYS A 78 4.41 12.15 -16.00
CA CYS A 78 3.29 13.06 -15.65
C CYS A 78 2.00 12.35 -15.17
N TRP A 79 1.81 11.08 -15.51
CA TRP A 79 0.65 10.26 -15.10
C TRP A 79 0.83 9.58 -13.74
N LYS A 80 2.04 9.60 -13.15
CA LYS A 80 2.31 8.92 -11.87
C LYS A 80 1.70 9.66 -10.69
N HIS A 81 1.33 10.92 -10.88
CA HIS A 81 0.76 11.76 -9.82
C HIS A 81 -0.58 11.25 -9.37
N ASP A 82 -0.66 11.00 -8.07
CA ASP A 82 -1.85 10.50 -7.42
C ASP A 82 -2.36 9.17 -8.00
N THR A 83 -1.51 8.35 -8.64
CA THR A 83 -1.92 7.03 -9.17
C THR A 83 -1.17 5.86 -8.54
N ARG A 84 -1.79 4.69 -8.52
CA ARG A 84 -1.20 3.46 -7.93
C ARG A 84 -0.30 2.67 -8.87
N TYR A 85 -0.15 3.12 -10.11
CA TYR A 85 0.42 2.33 -11.18
C TYR A 85 1.94 2.51 -11.24
N LYS A 86 2.67 1.40 -11.40
CA LYS A 86 4.14 1.41 -11.51
C LYS A 86 4.63 1.60 -12.94
N THR A 87 3.76 1.37 -13.91
CA THR A 87 4.07 1.47 -15.34
C THR A 87 2.94 2.18 -16.06
N TRP A 88 3.30 2.99 -17.06
CA TRP A 88 2.34 3.69 -17.90
C TRP A 88 1.33 2.73 -18.52
N ARG A 89 1.80 1.57 -19.00
CA ARG A 89 0.94 0.53 -19.56
C ARG A 89 -0.13 0.03 -18.58
N ALA A 90 0.20 -0.08 -17.30
CA ALA A 90 -0.77 -0.45 -16.28
C ALA A 90 -1.74 0.72 -15.98
N PHE A 91 -1.25 1.96 -15.95
CA PHE A 91 -2.12 3.13 -15.83
C PHE A 91 -3.11 3.20 -17.00
N ALA A 92 -2.61 3.24 -18.23
CA ALA A 92 -3.41 3.41 -19.44
C ALA A 92 -4.47 2.31 -19.61
N ARG A 93 -4.15 1.04 -19.27
CA ARG A 93 -5.08 -0.09 -19.39
C ARG A 93 -6.22 -0.05 -18.37
N ASN A 94 -5.99 0.49 -17.19
CA ASN A 94 -6.95 0.44 -16.09
C ASN A 94 -7.68 1.78 -15.85
N ASN A 95 -7.40 2.81 -16.67
CA ASN A 95 -8.03 4.13 -16.58
C ASN A 95 -8.81 4.43 -17.86
N ASP A 96 -10.02 4.94 -17.69
CA ASP A 96 -10.82 5.49 -18.78
C ASP A 96 -10.29 6.86 -19.17
N LEU A 97 -10.21 7.14 -20.47
CA LEU A 97 -9.62 8.37 -20.99
C LEU A 97 -10.65 9.20 -21.74
N LEU A 98 -10.69 10.49 -21.40
CA LEU A 98 -11.32 11.53 -22.20
C LEU A 98 -10.27 12.57 -22.60
N TRP A 99 -10.46 13.17 -23.77
CA TRP A 99 -9.79 14.42 -24.12
C TRP A 99 -10.81 15.54 -24.22
N VAL A 100 -10.46 16.68 -23.61
CA VAL A 100 -11.23 17.92 -23.75
C VAL A 100 -10.35 18.91 -24.49
N SER A 101 -10.72 19.30 -25.70
CA SER A 101 -9.99 20.32 -26.48
C SER A 101 -10.82 21.59 -26.63
N THR A 102 -10.16 22.69 -26.97
CA THR A 102 -10.83 23.96 -27.25
C THR A 102 -10.60 24.39 -28.70
N SER A 103 -11.57 25.08 -29.31
CA SER A 103 -11.43 25.67 -30.65
C SER A 103 -11.24 27.18 -30.56
N PRO A 104 -10.63 27.81 -31.57
CA PRO A 104 -10.76 29.24 -31.78
C PRO A 104 -12.24 29.68 -31.68
N GLY A 105 -12.52 30.62 -30.78
CA GLY A 105 -13.89 31.02 -30.42
C GLY A 105 -14.45 30.41 -29.12
N GLY A 106 -13.66 29.66 -28.35
CA GLY A 106 -13.97 29.30 -26.96
C GLY A 106 -14.95 28.15 -26.75
N ARG A 107 -15.27 27.38 -27.80
CA ARG A 107 -16.05 26.13 -27.69
C ARG A 107 -15.16 24.99 -27.20
N TYR A 108 -15.74 24.03 -26.50
CA TYR A 108 -15.03 22.84 -26.03
C TYR A 108 -15.53 21.59 -26.75
N LEU A 109 -14.61 20.71 -27.15
CA LEU A 109 -14.92 19.37 -27.63
C LEU A 109 -14.53 18.38 -26.55
N VAL A 110 -15.51 17.64 -26.03
CA VAL A 110 -15.29 16.53 -25.09
C VAL A 110 -15.37 15.24 -25.89
N CYS A 111 -14.29 14.47 -25.94
CA CYS A 111 -14.19 13.20 -26.63
C CYS A 111 -13.95 12.07 -25.64
N ALA A 112 -14.77 11.02 -25.73
CA ALA A 112 -14.56 9.77 -25.04
C ALA A 112 -13.97 8.72 -25.98
N TYR A 113 -13.04 7.93 -25.45
CA TYR A 113 -12.33 6.91 -26.22
C TYR A 113 -12.58 5.52 -25.66
N ALA A 114 -12.50 4.51 -26.52
CA ALA A 114 -12.50 3.12 -26.09
C ALA A 114 -11.32 2.85 -25.12
N PRO A 115 -11.51 1.99 -24.10
CA PRO A 115 -10.45 1.57 -23.19
C PRO A 115 -9.19 1.10 -23.92
N ARG A 116 -8.02 1.53 -23.43
CA ARG A 116 -6.73 1.30 -24.08
C ARG A 116 -6.26 -0.14 -23.86
N SER A 117 -5.86 -0.83 -24.93
CA SER A 117 -5.21 -2.17 -24.88
C SER A 117 -3.76 -2.14 -24.38
N GLY A 118 -3.30 -1.01 -23.83
CA GLY A 118 -1.96 -0.80 -23.29
C GLY A 118 -0.94 -0.17 -24.25
N GLY A 119 -1.41 0.61 -25.25
CA GLY A 119 -0.59 1.49 -26.09
C GLY A 119 -0.77 2.98 -25.74
N ASP A 120 0.03 3.84 -26.36
CA ASP A 120 0.07 5.30 -26.11
C ASP A 120 -1.07 6.07 -26.79
N ASP A 121 -1.60 5.54 -27.89
CA ASP A 121 -2.69 6.16 -28.63
C ASP A 121 -4.06 5.84 -28.00
N PRO A 122 -4.95 6.83 -27.88
CA PRO A 122 -6.35 6.55 -27.58
C PRO A 122 -6.94 5.66 -28.69
N GLY A 123 -7.79 4.71 -28.31
CA GLY A 123 -8.55 3.92 -29.28
C GLY A 123 -9.55 4.78 -30.05
N ASP A 124 -10.44 4.15 -30.83
CA ASP A 124 -11.49 4.89 -31.56
C ASP A 124 -12.34 5.76 -30.61
N SER A 125 -12.73 6.95 -31.06
CA SER A 125 -13.69 7.77 -30.32
C SER A 125 -15.03 7.05 -30.30
N ILE A 126 -15.60 6.90 -29.12
CA ILE A 126 -16.87 6.20 -28.91
C ILE A 126 -18.02 7.18 -28.70
N TRP A 127 -17.70 8.41 -28.30
CA TRP A 127 -18.64 9.48 -28.08
C TRP A 127 -17.94 10.83 -28.12
N HIS A 128 -18.63 11.87 -28.58
CA HIS A 128 -18.14 13.25 -28.48
C HIS A 128 -19.29 14.25 -28.32
N ALA A 129 -19.04 15.36 -27.64
CA ALA A 129 -19.94 16.49 -27.55
C ALA A 129 -19.22 17.82 -27.74
N ILE A 130 -19.93 18.78 -28.32
CA ILE A 130 -19.47 20.16 -28.46
C ILE A 130 -20.21 20.99 -27.41
N VAL A 131 -19.47 21.56 -26.47
CA VAL A 131 -19.96 22.51 -25.48
C VAL A 131 -19.76 23.93 -26.03
N PRO A 132 -20.81 24.78 -26.03
CA PRO A 132 -20.74 26.11 -26.61
C PRO A 132 -19.79 27.02 -25.83
N ALA A 133 -19.31 28.07 -26.51
CA ALA A 133 -18.51 29.10 -25.88
C ALA A 133 -19.34 29.88 -24.84
N GLY A 134 -18.73 30.17 -23.69
CA GLY A 134 -19.42 30.82 -22.56
C GLY A 134 -20.29 29.88 -21.72
N ALA A 135 -20.23 28.57 -21.96
CA ALA A 135 -20.83 27.59 -21.05
C ALA A 135 -20.28 27.74 -19.63
N SER A 136 -21.16 27.55 -18.65
CA SER A 136 -20.80 27.52 -17.24
C SER A 136 -19.89 26.32 -16.93
N ALA A 137 -19.16 26.41 -15.81
CA ALA A 137 -18.40 25.28 -15.28
C ALA A 137 -19.28 24.02 -15.19
N ARG A 138 -20.48 24.13 -14.60
CA ARG A 138 -21.43 23.03 -14.49
C ARG A 138 -21.74 22.37 -15.83
N GLU A 139 -21.99 23.14 -16.89
CA GLU A 139 -22.32 22.60 -18.21
C GLU A 139 -21.12 21.87 -18.85
N LEU A 140 -19.92 22.43 -18.73
CA LEU A 140 -18.70 21.78 -19.23
C LEU A 140 -18.40 20.49 -18.45
N GLY A 141 -18.52 20.51 -17.13
CA GLY A 141 -18.32 19.31 -16.31
C GLY A 141 -19.43 18.28 -16.51
N GLN A 142 -20.67 18.68 -16.76
CA GLN A 142 -21.74 17.75 -17.10
C GLN A 142 -21.42 16.99 -18.41
N ALA A 143 -20.90 17.68 -19.42
CA ALA A 143 -20.48 17.03 -20.66
C ALA A 143 -19.36 15.99 -20.44
N VAL A 144 -18.44 16.24 -19.50
CA VAL A 144 -17.40 15.27 -19.08
C VAL A 144 -18.03 14.05 -18.42
N MET A 145 -19.01 14.25 -17.53
CA MET A 145 -19.72 13.17 -16.85
C MET A 145 -20.55 12.32 -17.83
N ASP A 146 -21.20 12.96 -18.80
CA ASP A 146 -21.96 12.28 -19.86
C ASP A 146 -21.02 11.41 -20.73
N ALA A 147 -19.82 11.91 -21.01
CA ALA A 147 -18.79 11.15 -21.74
C ALA A 147 -18.37 9.87 -20.99
N TYR A 148 -18.21 9.95 -19.67
CA TYR A 148 -17.93 8.78 -18.84
C TYR A 148 -19.10 7.81 -18.76
N ALA A 149 -20.35 8.31 -18.73
CA ALA A 149 -21.53 7.46 -18.81
C ALA A 149 -21.58 6.68 -20.14
N ALA A 150 -21.18 7.30 -21.25
CA ALA A 150 -21.06 6.63 -22.55
C ALA A 150 -19.98 5.53 -22.55
N ILE A 151 -18.85 5.74 -21.86
CA ILE A 151 -17.82 4.69 -21.65
C ILE A 151 -18.42 3.51 -20.86
N ASP A 152 -19.17 3.79 -19.79
CA ASP A 152 -19.79 2.73 -18.99
C ASP A 152 -20.82 1.93 -19.78
N GLU A 153 -21.61 2.59 -20.63
CA GLU A 153 -22.54 1.92 -21.54
C GLU A 153 -21.83 1.05 -22.57
N TRP A 154 -20.76 1.57 -23.18
CA TRP A 154 -19.95 0.84 -24.14
C TRP A 154 -19.35 -0.44 -23.52
N LYS A 155 -18.83 -0.37 -22.29
CA LYS A 155 -18.29 -1.53 -21.57
C LYS A 155 -19.36 -2.58 -21.28
N ARG A 156 -20.54 -2.13 -20.81
CA ARG A 156 -21.69 -3.01 -20.56
C ARG A 156 -22.11 -3.76 -21.81
N ALA A 157 -22.19 -3.08 -22.96
CA ALA A 157 -22.61 -3.67 -24.22
C ALA A 157 -21.67 -4.77 -24.75
N ARG A 158 -20.38 -4.74 -24.36
CA ARG A 158 -19.35 -5.68 -24.85
C ARG A 158 -19.04 -6.82 -23.89
N GLY A 159 -19.82 -6.97 -22.82
CA GLY A 159 -19.62 -8.03 -21.83
C GLY A 159 -18.37 -7.84 -20.96
N GLU A 160 -17.70 -6.69 -21.07
CA GLU A 160 -16.66 -6.26 -20.14
C GLU A 160 -17.34 -5.82 -18.85
N ARG A 161 -17.63 -6.78 -17.95
CA ARG A 161 -17.99 -6.45 -16.57
C ARG A 161 -16.84 -5.63 -16.00
N GLY A 162 -17.14 -4.37 -15.66
CA GLY A 162 -16.18 -3.41 -15.12
C GLY A 162 -15.28 -4.07 -14.10
N VAL A 163 -13.97 -3.88 -14.27
CA VAL A 163 -12.94 -4.36 -13.36
C VAL A 163 -12.99 -3.49 -12.08
N ASN A 164 -14.13 -3.50 -11.39
CA ASN A 164 -14.29 -3.03 -10.03
C ASN A 164 -13.90 -4.18 -9.10
N ARG A 165 -12.59 -4.38 -8.97
CA ARG A 165 -12.01 -4.88 -7.73
C ARG A 165 -11.15 -3.77 -7.19
N ALA A 166 -11.74 -2.94 -6.33
CA ALA A 166 -10.98 -2.25 -5.32
C ALA A 166 -10.57 -3.28 -4.26
N PRO A 167 -9.26 -3.41 -3.99
CA PRO A 167 -8.80 -3.50 -2.63
C PRO A 167 -8.04 -2.20 -2.33
N TYR A 168 -8.52 -1.51 -1.30
CA TYR A 168 -7.88 -0.36 -0.67
C TYR A 168 -6.37 -0.53 -0.57
N ARG A 169 -5.62 0.48 -1.07
CA ARG A 169 -4.33 1.01 -0.56
C ARG A 169 -3.54 1.70 -1.67
N VAL A 170 -3.55 3.04 -1.70
CA VAL A 170 -2.35 3.88 -1.94
C VAL A 170 -2.58 5.24 -1.24
N GLN A 171 -1.65 5.55 -0.33
CA GLN A 171 -1.17 6.85 0.18
C GLN A 171 -2.10 8.07 0.13
N ASP A 172 -2.56 8.48 1.31
CA ASP A 172 -2.95 9.87 1.63
C ASP A 172 -1.70 10.76 1.69
N TYR A 173 -1.26 11.31 0.56
CA TYR A 173 -0.68 12.65 0.69
C TYR A 173 -1.88 13.56 0.91
N GLN A 174 -1.98 14.20 2.08
CA GLN A 174 -2.87 15.35 2.22
C GLN A 174 -2.49 16.34 1.11
N VAL A 175 -3.32 16.40 0.08
CA VAL A 175 -3.36 17.48 -0.89
C VAL A 175 -4.72 18.13 -0.68
N GLU A 176 -4.91 18.70 0.51
CA GLU A 176 -5.88 19.77 0.65
C GLU A 176 -5.19 21.00 0.09
N GLY A 177 -5.69 21.52 -1.04
CA GLY A 177 -5.34 22.87 -1.44
C GLY A 177 -5.79 23.81 -0.33
N LYS A 178 -4.91 24.74 0.09
CA LYS A 178 -5.24 25.75 1.11
C LYS A 178 -6.60 26.38 0.80
N GLU A 179 -7.52 26.30 1.76
CA GLU A 179 -8.67 27.19 1.73
C GLU A 179 -8.16 28.63 1.87
N ALA A 180 -8.94 29.62 1.44
CA ALA A 180 -8.56 31.05 1.56
C ALA A 180 -8.28 31.51 3.00
N ASN A 181 -8.51 30.63 4.00
CA ASN A 181 -8.31 30.83 5.42
C ASN A 181 -6.96 30.29 5.95
N ASP A 182 -6.18 29.55 5.14
CA ASP A 182 -4.89 28.94 5.53
C ASP A 182 -3.66 29.79 5.14
N MET A 183 -3.88 31.01 4.67
CA MET A 183 -2.83 31.99 4.45
C MET A 183 -2.23 32.35 5.81
N GLY A 184 -1.04 31.81 6.16
CA GLY A 184 -0.34 32.07 7.43
C GLY A 184 0.07 30.85 8.25
N VAL A 185 -0.35 29.64 7.88
CA VAL A 185 0.05 28.41 8.58
C VAL A 185 1.46 28.00 8.19
N MET A 186 2.36 27.83 9.17
CA MET A 186 3.73 27.35 8.97
C MET A 186 3.94 26.02 9.72
N THR A 187 4.65 25.07 9.13
CA THR A 187 4.77 23.72 9.71
C THR A 187 6.21 23.21 9.70
N VAL A 188 6.62 22.51 10.76
CA VAL A 188 7.95 21.89 10.88
C VAL A 188 7.82 20.43 11.30
N SER A 189 8.39 19.55 10.48
CA SER A 189 8.53 18.12 10.76
C SER A 189 9.63 17.87 11.78
N VAL A 190 9.32 17.20 12.89
CA VAL A 190 10.28 16.84 13.93
C VAL A 190 10.39 15.32 14.03
N ASN A 191 11.56 14.77 13.68
CA ASN A 191 11.80 13.33 13.54
C ASN A 191 12.86 12.86 14.55
N ARG A 192 12.49 11.94 15.46
CA ARG A 192 13.37 11.43 16.51
C ARG A 192 13.82 9.99 16.23
N GLU A 193 15.13 9.76 16.24
CA GLU A 193 15.74 8.42 16.18
C GLU A 193 16.79 8.29 17.28
N GLY A 194 16.49 7.51 18.32
CA GLY A 194 17.37 7.40 19.49
C GLY A 194 17.64 8.78 20.10
N ASN A 195 18.91 9.18 20.16
CA ASN A 195 19.34 10.48 20.69
C ASN A 195 19.53 11.56 19.61
N ARG A 196 18.90 11.40 18.44
CA ARG A 196 18.90 12.38 17.34
C ARG A 196 17.50 12.93 17.14
N ILE A 197 17.40 14.26 16.98
CA ILE A 197 16.18 14.96 16.58
C ILE A 197 16.51 15.76 15.32
N LEU A 198 15.80 15.44 14.23
CA LEU A 198 15.92 16.10 12.94
C LEU A 198 14.68 16.96 12.69
N LEU A 199 14.89 18.26 12.48
CA LEU A 199 13.87 19.24 12.16
C LEU A 199 13.97 19.61 10.68
N LEU A 200 12.86 19.52 9.97
CA LEU A 200 12.73 19.83 8.55
C LEU A 200 11.49 20.72 8.36
N PRO A 201 11.64 21.95 7.86
CA PRO A 201 10.51 22.84 7.62
C PRO A 201 9.72 22.43 6.38
N TYR A 202 8.42 22.74 6.40
CA TYR A 202 7.59 22.79 5.21
C TYR A 202 7.59 24.20 4.65
N VAL A 203 7.80 24.32 3.34
CA VAL A 203 7.71 25.58 2.60
C VAL A 203 6.65 25.46 1.53
N GLU A 204 5.95 26.56 1.25
CA GLU A 204 5.02 26.60 0.15
C GLU A 204 5.78 26.40 -1.16
N CYS A 205 5.40 25.40 -1.95
CA CYS A 205 6.00 25.09 -3.23
C CYS A 205 4.87 24.76 -4.20
N TRP A 206 4.64 25.66 -5.16
CA TRP A 206 3.53 25.56 -6.12
C TRP A 206 2.13 25.51 -5.45
N GLY A 207 1.93 26.28 -4.38
CA GLY A 207 0.65 26.36 -3.65
C GLY A 207 0.36 25.19 -2.70
N VAL A 208 1.35 24.33 -2.42
CA VAL A 208 1.24 23.22 -1.47
C VAL A 208 2.47 23.20 -0.57
N ASP A 209 2.29 22.85 0.71
CA ASP A 209 3.39 22.73 1.66
C ASP A 209 4.25 21.49 1.35
N ARG A 210 5.54 21.71 1.11
CA ARG A 210 6.52 20.67 0.80
C ARG A 210 7.66 20.70 1.80
N LEU A 211 8.04 19.52 2.28
CA LEU A 211 9.20 19.36 3.13
C LEU A 211 10.45 19.75 2.34
N THR A 212 11.32 20.58 2.94
CA THR A 212 12.57 21.00 2.31
C THR A 212 13.75 20.76 3.24
N ASP A 213 14.90 20.57 2.63
CA ASP A 213 16.21 20.48 3.28
C ASP A 213 17.08 21.72 3.08
N ARG A 214 16.58 22.74 2.38
CA ARG A 214 17.28 24.03 2.23
C ARG A 214 17.52 24.70 3.58
N PHE A 215 16.74 24.32 4.59
CA PHE A 215 17.08 24.43 5.99
C PHE A 215 16.84 23.08 6.67
N PHE A 216 17.74 22.66 7.55
CA PHE A 216 17.49 21.56 8.47
C PHE A 216 18.29 21.78 9.76
N ALA A 217 17.77 21.27 10.88
CA ALA A 217 18.52 21.19 12.13
C ALA A 217 18.59 19.73 12.59
N SER A 218 19.80 19.22 12.82
CA SER A 218 20.01 17.87 13.35
C SER A 218 20.70 17.97 14.71
N LEU A 219 19.92 17.80 15.77
CA LEU A 219 20.39 17.85 17.16
C LEU A 219 20.79 16.44 17.60
N LYS A 220 21.99 16.28 18.16
CA LYS A 220 22.54 14.97 18.53
C LYS A 220 23.08 14.95 19.95
N GLY A 221 22.88 13.80 20.58
CA GLY A 221 23.55 13.41 21.81
C GLY A 221 22.62 13.50 23.03
N PRO A 222 23.02 12.87 24.14
CA PRO A 222 22.18 12.79 25.34
C PRO A 222 21.98 14.14 26.05
N GLY A 223 22.68 15.20 25.64
CA GLY A 223 22.60 16.54 26.21
C GLY A 223 21.70 17.52 25.45
N VAL A 224 20.94 17.06 24.44
CA VAL A 224 19.95 17.91 23.76
C VAL A 224 18.87 18.32 24.75
N THR A 225 18.72 19.62 24.98
CA THR A 225 17.76 20.19 25.94
C THR A 225 16.48 20.65 25.24
N ALA A 226 15.42 20.90 26.02
CA ALA A 226 14.21 21.55 25.53
C ALA A 226 14.52 22.90 24.87
N GLY A 227 15.40 23.71 25.47
CA GLY A 227 15.85 24.99 24.89
C GLY A 227 16.51 24.84 23.52
N ASP A 228 17.32 23.79 23.30
CA ASP A 228 17.94 23.54 21.98
C ASP A 228 16.90 23.20 20.92
N ILE A 229 15.92 22.36 21.27
CA ILE A 229 14.83 21.94 20.36
C ILE A 229 13.97 23.14 19.98
N GLY A 230 13.52 23.92 20.97
CA GLY A 230 12.67 25.08 20.69
C GLY A 230 13.41 26.18 19.95
N LYS A 231 14.71 26.39 20.21
CA LYS A 231 15.51 27.33 19.40
C LYS A 231 15.58 26.88 17.94
N ALA A 232 15.83 25.60 17.70
CA ALA A 232 15.85 25.04 16.34
C ALA A 232 14.49 25.16 15.63
N LEU A 233 13.37 25.02 16.37
CA LEU A 233 12.02 25.27 15.83
C LEU A 233 11.82 26.74 15.46
N LEU A 234 12.19 27.67 16.34
CA LEU A 234 12.08 29.10 16.06
C LEU A 234 12.93 29.52 14.86
N ASP A 235 14.15 28.97 14.74
CA ASP A 235 15.02 29.18 13.57
C ASP A 235 14.38 28.61 12.29
N ALA A 236 13.72 27.45 12.37
CA ALA A 236 12.98 26.85 11.25
C ALA A 236 11.77 27.70 10.82
N PHE A 237 10.97 28.19 11.77
CA PHE A 237 9.84 29.09 11.47
C PHE A 237 10.32 30.41 10.88
N ALA A 238 11.38 31.01 11.43
CA ALA A 238 11.99 32.21 10.86
C ALA A 238 12.55 31.97 9.45
N PHE A 239 13.02 30.75 9.15
CA PHE A 239 13.38 30.37 7.79
C PHE A 239 12.16 30.35 6.86
N ILE A 240 11.06 29.69 7.25
CA ILE A 240 9.83 29.63 6.44
C ILE A 240 9.33 31.05 6.14
N GLU A 241 9.21 31.88 7.18
CA GLU A 241 8.72 33.27 7.10
C GLU A 241 9.57 34.14 6.15
N ARG A 242 10.90 34.04 6.24
CA ARG A 242 11.82 34.85 5.41
C ARG A 242 11.92 34.36 3.97
N THR A 243 11.74 33.07 3.75
CA THR A 243 11.99 32.44 2.46
C THR A 243 10.79 32.60 1.53
N GLY A 244 9.58 32.56 2.09
CA GLY A 244 8.35 32.55 1.29
C GLY A 244 8.26 31.32 0.39
N PRO A 245 7.44 31.36 -0.68
CA PRO A 245 7.29 30.24 -1.59
C PRO A 245 8.62 29.87 -2.29
N LEU A 246 8.93 28.58 -2.32
CA LEU A 246 10.11 28.03 -2.98
C LEU A 246 9.74 27.13 -4.15
N GLU A 247 10.49 27.25 -5.24
CA GLU A 247 10.53 26.22 -6.28
C GLU A 247 11.52 25.13 -5.87
N LEU A 248 11.02 23.92 -5.62
CA LEU A 248 11.81 22.73 -5.32
C LEU A 248 11.76 21.75 -6.50
N SER A 249 12.91 21.27 -6.95
CA SER A 249 12.99 20.17 -7.91
C SER A 249 12.46 18.87 -7.31
N LEU A 250 12.09 17.90 -8.16
CA LEU A 250 11.67 16.58 -7.70
C LEU A 250 12.75 15.88 -6.88
N GLU A 251 14.02 16.03 -7.26
CA GLU A 251 15.14 15.46 -6.52
C GLU A 251 15.27 16.05 -5.12
N GLU A 252 15.11 17.37 -4.96
CA GLU A 252 15.11 18.03 -3.64
C GLU A 252 13.93 17.54 -2.79
N GLN A 253 12.73 17.42 -3.37
CA GLN A 253 11.54 16.95 -2.66
C GLN A 253 11.69 15.49 -2.20
N GLU A 254 12.16 14.59 -3.08
CA GLU A 254 12.29 13.16 -2.76
C GLU A 254 13.42 12.84 -1.79
N ASN A 255 14.40 13.75 -1.64
CA ASN A 255 15.63 13.49 -0.88
C ASN A 255 15.85 14.42 0.31
N CYS A 256 14.95 15.36 0.58
CA CYS A 256 15.07 16.31 1.70
C CYS A 256 15.33 15.66 3.08
N TRP A 257 14.81 14.45 3.30
CA TRP A 257 15.00 13.70 4.54
C TRP A 257 16.35 12.98 4.66
N ARG A 258 17.17 12.96 3.61
CA ARG A 258 18.43 12.20 3.60
C ARG A 258 19.53 12.83 4.45
N HIS A 259 19.43 14.11 4.76
CA HIS A 259 20.44 14.82 5.53
C HIS A 259 20.63 14.20 6.90
N ASP A 260 21.87 13.79 7.14
CA ASP A 260 22.30 13.27 8.42
C ASP A 260 21.50 12.04 8.90
N THR A 261 21.12 11.19 7.95
CA THR A 261 20.48 9.89 8.20
C THR A 261 21.24 8.77 7.51
N LYS A 262 21.09 7.54 8.02
CA LYS A 262 21.70 6.33 7.44
C LYS A 262 20.79 5.61 6.43
N TYR A 263 19.59 6.13 6.18
CA TYR A 263 18.54 5.41 5.47
C TYR A 263 18.63 5.63 3.96
N LYS A 264 18.44 4.56 3.18
CA LYS A 264 18.48 4.61 1.72
C LYS A 264 17.11 4.86 1.08
N THR A 265 16.03 4.77 1.86
CA THR A 265 14.66 4.95 1.37
C THR A 265 13.84 5.72 2.40
N TRP A 266 12.89 6.55 1.93
CA TRP A 266 11.96 7.29 2.79
C TRP A 266 11.23 6.37 3.76
N ARG A 267 10.72 5.23 3.27
CA ARG A 267 10.06 4.23 4.12
C ARG A 267 10.94 3.75 5.28
N ALA A 268 12.23 3.53 5.04
CA ALA A 268 13.14 3.11 6.10
C ALA A 268 13.40 4.25 7.08
N PHE A 269 13.52 5.49 6.60
CA PHE A 269 13.57 6.67 7.48
C PHE A 269 12.30 6.79 8.33
N ALA A 270 11.13 6.89 7.69
CA ALA A 270 9.84 7.09 8.33
C ALA A 270 9.52 6.03 9.39
N ARG A 271 9.77 4.75 9.11
CA ARG A 271 9.47 3.65 10.05
C ARG A 271 10.36 3.65 11.30
N ASN A 272 11.57 4.18 11.21
CA ASN A 272 12.54 4.13 12.30
C ASN A 272 12.71 5.48 13.01
N ASN A 273 11.92 6.50 12.62
CA ASN A 273 11.87 7.79 13.28
C ASN A 273 10.48 8.01 13.86
N ASP A 274 10.42 8.44 15.12
CA ASP A 274 9.17 8.96 15.69
C ASP A 274 8.88 10.32 15.11
N PHE A 275 7.60 10.64 14.95
CA PHE A 275 7.17 11.84 14.27
C PHE A 275 6.28 12.71 15.14
N VAL A 276 6.69 13.97 15.22
CA VAL A 276 5.92 15.08 15.76
C VAL A 276 5.85 16.15 14.68
N ASP A 277 4.66 16.71 14.52
CA ASP A 277 4.43 17.86 13.66
C ASP A 277 4.20 19.09 14.53
N VAL A 278 4.83 20.21 14.16
CA VAL A 278 4.70 21.47 14.88
C VAL A 278 4.21 22.53 13.90
N THR A 279 3.00 23.02 14.12
CA THR A 279 2.32 23.97 13.26
C THR A 279 2.14 25.29 13.99
N TYR A 280 2.53 26.40 13.39
CA TYR A 280 2.26 27.74 13.87
C TYR A 280 1.10 28.34 13.09
N TYR A 281 0.09 28.80 13.82
CA TYR A 281 -1.04 29.57 13.28
C TYR A 281 -0.78 31.05 13.58
N GLU A 282 -0.74 31.89 12.54
CA GLU A 282 -0.41 33.32 12.61
C GLU A 282 -0.96 34.01 13.88
N ASP A 283 -0.03 34.50 14.71
CA ASP A 283 -0.22 35.32 15.92
C ASP A 283 -1.05 34.73 17.08
N ASP A 284 -1.38 33.42 17.04
CA ASP A 284 -2.22 32.79 18.07
C ASP A 284 -1.45 31.77 18.92
N HIS A 285 -0.96 30.68 18.31
CA HIS A 285 -0.27 29.60 19.04
C HIS A 285 0.48 28.61 18.13
N TYR A 286 1.39 27.83 18.74
CA TYR A 286 1.93 26.61 18.18
C TYR A 286 1.03 25.42 18.55
N CYS A 287 0.66 24.60 17.59
CA CYS A 287 0.04 23.29 17.77
C CYS A 287 1.10 22.20 17.58
N ILE A 288 1.21 21.29 18.53
CA ILE A 288 2.17 20.18 18.51
C ILE A 288 1.36 18.89 18.46
N CYS A 289 1.47 18.15 17.36
CA CYS A 289 0.77 16.89 17.14
C CYS A 289 1.78 15.74 17.10
N ALA A 290 1.56 14.73 17.95
CA ALA A 290 2.34 13.51 17.95
C ALA A 290 1.56 12.38 17.28
N TYR A 291 2.25 11.53 16.53
CA TYR A 291 1.62 10.49 15.74
C TYR A 291 2.13 9.09 16.14
N PRO A 292 1.34 8.03 15.90
CA PRO A 292 1.79 6.69 16.18
C PRO A 292 2.96 6.33 15.25
N PRO A 293 3.83 5.37 15.66
CA PRO A 293 4.96 4.93 14.84
C PRO A 293 4.50 4.59 13.43
N ARG A 294 5.14 5.21 12.44
CA ARG A 294 4.76 5.07 11.03
C ARG A 294 4.96 3.63 10.59
N THR A 295 3.86 2.88 10.48
CA THR A 295 3.86 1.52 9.91
C THR A 295 3.87 1.56 8.37
N ARG A 296 3.56 2.73 7.79
CA ARG A 296 3.53 3.07 6.36
C ARG A 296 3.95 4.52 6.15
N ASP A 297 3.81 5.04 4.93
CA ASP A 297 4.16 6.41 4.58
C ASP A 297 3.15 7.45 5.13
N LEU A 298 2.09 6.98 5.82
CA LEU A 298 1.04 7.77 6.44
C LEU A 298 1.16 7.73 7.96
N VAL A 299 0.77 8.84 8.58
CA VAL A 299 0.53 8.91 10.02
C VAL A 299 -0.87 8.37 10.33
N GLY A 300 -1.01 7.66 11.45
CA GLY A 300 -2.35 7.31 11.96
C GLY A 300 -2.95 8.47 12.75
N ASP A 301 -4.10 8.26 13.39
CA ASP A 301 -4.72 9.25 14.27
C ASP A 301 -3.74 9.75 15.33
N GLU A 302 -3.79 11.06 15.64
CA GLU A 302 -2.92 11.70 16.62
C GLU A 302 -2.97 10.97 17.96
N VAL A 303 -1.80 10.62 18.50
CA VAL A 303 -1.69 10.03 19.84
C VAL A 303 -1.72 11.10 20.92
N TRP A 304 -1.37 12.34 20.55
CA TRP A 304 -1.32 13.47 21.46
C TRP A 304 -1.35 14.78 20.67
N ARG A 305 -2.02 15.79 21.24
CA ARG A 305 -2.05 17.16 20.75
C ARG A 305 -1.87 18.12 21.92
N GLY A 306 -1.01 19.12 21.76
CA GLY A 306 -0.81 20.20 22.72
C GLY A 306 -0.67 21.55 22.05
N THR A 307 -0.92 22.62 22.79
CA THR A 307 -0.79 23.99 22.30
C THR A 307 0.16 24.80 23.18
N VAL A 308 0.97 25.65 22.55
CA VAL A 308 1.89 26.58 23.21
C VAL A 308 1.61 27.99 22.69
N PRO A 309 1.36 29.00 23.54
CA PRO A 309 1.06 30.35 23.09
C PRO A 309 2.16 30.97 22.22
N ALA A 310 1.78 31.82 21.27
CA ALA A 310 2.73 32.66 20.56
C ALA A 310 3.50 33.56 21.56
N GLY A 311 4.83 33.58 21.47
CA GLY A 311 5.70 34.32 22.41
C GLY A 311 6.16 33.54 23.64
N ALA A 312 5.79 32.26 23.77
CA ALA A 312 6.42 31.36 24.75
C ALA A 312 7.94 31.26 24.52
N SER A 313 8.67 30.94 25.58
CA SER A 313 10.12 30.74 25.49
C SER A 313 10.47 29.53 24.63
N ALA A 314 11.67 29.54 24.04
CA ALA A 314 12.19 28.37 23.33
C ALA A 314 12.19 27.11 24.22
N GLU A 315 12.44 27.26 25.51
CA GLU A 315 12.41 26.13 26.46
C GLU A 315 11.00 25.54 26.60
N GLU A 316 9.96 26.37 26.71
CA GLU A 316 8.57 25.91 26.77
C GLU A 316 8.13 25.21 25.47
N LEU A 317 8.46 25.78 24.31
CA LEU A 317 8.14 25.18 23.02
C LEU A 317 8.84 23.82 22.84
N GLY A 318 10.13 23.74 23.19
CA GLY A 318 10.86 22.48 23.12
C GLY A 318 10.39 21.45 24.15
N GLN A 319 9.94 21.88 25.33
CA GLN A 319 9.37 20.99 26.32
C GLN A 319 8.08 20.33 25.82
N ALA A 320 7.21 21.08 25.13
CA ALA A 320 6.00 20.52 24.52
C ALA A 320 6.31 19.41 23.50
N VAL A 321 7.41 19.54 22.74
CA VAL A 321 7.87 18.47 21.82
C VAL A 321 8.37 17.24 22.60
N LEU A 322 9.07 17.43 23.72
CA LEU A 322 9.49 16.32 24.57
C LEU A 322 8.29 15.60 25.20
N ASP A 323 7.28 16.33 25.63
CA ASP A 323 6.03 15.78 26.16
C ASP A 323 5.27 14.99 25.08
N ALA A 324 5.22 15.50 23.85
CA ALA A 324 4.69 14.81 22.68
C ALA A 324 5.41 13.47 22.44
N TYR A 325 6.74 13.45 22.51
CA TYR A 325 7.52 12.21 22.38
C TYR A 325 7.32 11.25 23.56
N ALA A 326 7.15 11.76 24.78
CA ALA A 326 6.82 10.93 25.93
C ALA A 326 5.46 10.24 25.75
N ALA A 327 4.47 10.94 25.16
CA ALA A 327 3.19 10.34 24.81
C ALA A 327 3.34 9.25 23.73
N VAL A 328 4.19 9.45 22.72
CA VAL A 328 4.54 8.40 21.74
C VAL A 328 5.17 7.18 22.41
N ASP A 329 6.06 7.39 23.39
CA ASP A 329 6.70 6.30 24.13
C ASP A 329 5.70 5.52 24.98
N GLU A 330 4.75 6.18 25.63
CA GLU A 330 3.64 5.52 26.34
C GLU A 330 2.69 4.79 25.39
N TRP A 331 2.38 5.39 24.24
CA TRP A 331 1.59 4.74 23.19
C TRP A 331 2.27 3.45 22.72
N LYS A 332 3.59 3.48 22.48
CA LYS A 332 4.36 2.27 22.12
C LYS A 332 4.37 1.21 23.22
N LYS A 333 4.37 1.59 24.50
CA LYS A 333 4.29 0.61 25.60
C LYS A 333 2.94 -0.11 25.61
N THR A 334 1.87 0.60 25.29
CA THR A 334 0.48 0.11 25.31
C THR A 334 0.08 -0.62 24.02
N HIS A 335 0.56 -0.16 22.86
CA HIS A 335 0.15 -0.65 21.53
C HIS A 335 1.29 -1.35 20.76
N GLY A 336 2.54 -1.11 21.13
CA GLY A 336 3.72 -1.82 20.61
C GLY A 336 3.96 -3.17 21.27
N ARG A 337 3.16 -3.54 22.29
CA ARG A 337 2.99 -4.93 22.66
C ARG A 337 2.28 -5.63 21.51
N ARG A 338 3.04 -6.37 20.71
CA ARG A 338 2.53 -7.57 20.02
C ARG A 338 1.57 -8.24 20.99
N ALA A 339 0.34 -8.53 20.59
CA ALA A 339 -0.59 -9.28 21.42
C ALA A 339 0.22 -10.40 22.06
N ALA A 340 0.20 -10.50 23.41
CA ALA A 340 0.91 -11.57 24.09
C ALA A 340 0.63 -12.85 23.30
N PRO A 341 1.67 -13.61 22.90
CA PRO A 341 1.47 -14.76 22.02
C PRO A 341 0.27 -15.52 22.57
N ARG A 342 -0.82 -15.56 21.80
CA ARG A 342 -1.98 -16.35 22.21
C ARG A 342 -1.41 -17.73 22.38
N GLU A 343 -1.43 -18.25 23.61
CA GLU A 343 -0.99 -19.61 23.82
C GLU A 343 -1.77 -20.48 22.83
N PRO A 344 -1.05 -21.24 21.98
CA PRO A 344 -1.71 -22.07 20.98
C PRO A 344 -2.70 -22.98 21.69
N VAL A 345 -3.99 -22.78 21.42
CA VAL A 345 -5.05 -23.51 22.11
C VAL A 345 -5.02 -24.94 21.61
N ALA A 346 -4.88 -25.90 22.52
CA ALA A 346 -4.87 -27.31 22.17
C ALA A 346 -6.09 -27.70 21.33
N ARG A 347 -5.89 -28.57 20.35
CA ARG A 347 -6.90 -29.15 19.47
C ARG A 347 -6.81 -30.66 19.52
N SER A 348 -7.97 -31.31 19.51
CA SER A 348 -8.13 -32.75 19.38
C SER A 348 -8.80 -33.07 18.05
N ALA A 349 -8.31 -34.10 17.37
CA ALA A 349 -8.96 -34.68 16.21
C ALA A 349 -9.17 -36.17 16.43
N ALA A 350 -10.38 -36.66 16.18
CA ALA A 350 -10.69 -38.08 16.18
C ALA A 350 -10.15 -38.73 14.89
N LEU A 351 -9.65 -39.95 15.04
CA LEU A 351 -9.14 -40.79 13.96
C LEU A 351 -10.17 -41.86 13.59
N CYS A 352 -10.10 -42.40 12.39
CA CYS A 352 -11.05 -43.40 11.90
C CYS A 352 -11.09 -44.67 12.75
N ASP A 353 -9.99 -45.03 13.40
CA ASP A 353 -9.88 -46.19 14.30
C ASP A 353 -10.29 -45.90 15.76
N GLY A 354 -10.95 -44.77 16.01
CA GLY A 354 -11.35 -44.34 17.35
C GLY A 354 -10.20 -43.78 18.20
N GLY A 355 -9.00 -43.62 17.63
CA GLY A 355 -7.89 -42.90 18.26
C GLY A 355 -8.08 -41.38 18.25
N GLU A 356 -7.14 -40.66 18.86
CA GLU A 356 -7.16 -39.20 18.97
C GLU A 356 -5.77 -38.60 18.75
N VAL A 357 -5.69 -37.51 17.99
CA VAL A 357 -4.48 -36.68 17.87
C VAL A 357 -4.69 -35.37 18.63
N LEU A 358 -3.74 -35.04 19.51
CA LEU A 358 -3.68 -33.77 20.22
C LEU A 358 -2.57 -32.89 19.63
N LEU A 359 -2.90 -31.67 19.25
CA LEU A 359 -1.97 -30.66 18.72
C LEU A 359 -2.07 -29.37 19.54
N SER A 360 -0.96 -28.65 19.71
CA SER A 360 -1.02 -27.29 20.28
C SER A 360 -1.64 -26.27 19.33
N GLY A 361 -1.76 -26.59 18.04
CA GLY A 361 -2.06 -25.60 16.99
C GLY A 361 -0.83 -24.74 16.64
N PRO A 362 -0.81 -24.14 15.43
CA PRO A 362 0.26 -23.26 14.98
C PRO A 362 0.27 -21.92 15.72
N GLY A 363 1.41 -21.22 15.68
CA GLY A 363 1.58 -19.91 16.29
C GLY A 363 0.88 -18.76 15.54
N GLU A 364 1.21 -17.53 15.93
CA GLU A 364 0.60 -16.30 15.41
C GLU A 364 0.59 -16.23 13.87
N GLY A 365 -0.58 -15.88 13.30
CA GLY A 365 -0.77 -15.66 11.86
C GLY A 365 -1.47 -16.80 11.13
N PHE A 366 -1.62 -17.96 11.75
CA PHE A 366 -2.46 -19.05 11.24
C PHE A 366 -3.86 -19.00 11.86
N GLU A 367 -4.87 -19.06 11.01
CA GLU A 367 -6.28 -19.14 11.41
C GLU A 367 -6.85 -20.51 11.07
N GLU A 368 -7.60 -21.10 12.00
CA GLU A 368 -8.29 -22.36 11.78
C GLU A 368 -9.39 -22.21 10.71
N ARG A 369 -9.46 -23.19 9.82
CA ARG A 369 -10.43 -23.26 8.72
C ARG A 369 -11.05 -24.64 8.65
N THR A 370 -12.30 -24.69 8.23
CA THR A 370 -12.96 -25.95 7.89
C THR A 370 -12.48 -26.39 6.51
N SER A 371 -11.84 -27.56 6.43
CA SER A 371 -11.52 -28.18 5.15
C SER A 371 -12.78 -28.78 4.52
N ALA A 372 -12.87 -28.76 3.19
CA ALA A 372 -13.89 -29.48 2.44
C ALA A 372 -13.47 -30.93 2.11
N ALA A 373 -12.18 -31.25 2.29
CA ALA A 373 -11.63 -32.58 2.05
C ALA A 373 -11.87 -33.48 3.28
N GLY A 374 -12.48 -34.65 3.07
CA GLY A 374 -12.94 -35.53 4.15
C GLY A 374 -11.81 -36.18 4.95
N GLU A 375 -10.63 -36.27 4.34
CA GLU A 375 -9.40 -36.80 4.92
C GLU A 375 -8.65 -35.79 5.80
N VAL A 376 -8.98 -34.49 5.68
CA VAL A 376 -8.35 -33.42 6.46
C VAL A 376 -9.13 -33.19 7.75
N LEU A 377 -8.49 -33.53 8.86
CA LEU A 377 -9.07 -33.48 10.20
C LEU A 377 -9.00 -32.08 10.82
N LEU A 378 -7.90 -31.36 10.60
CA LEU A 378 -7.69 -29.99 11.06
C LEU A 378 -6.94 -29.22 9.99
N ALA A 379 -7.33 -27.97 9.74
CA ALA A 379 -6.63 -27.10 8.80
C ALA A 379 -6.45 -25.70 9.38
N PHE A 380 -5.28 -25.12 9.14
CA PHE A 380 -4.92 -23.78 9.53
C PHE A 380 -4.28 -23.07 8.35
N GLU A 381 -4.72 -21.85 8.06
CA GLU A 381 -4.22 -21.07 6.94
C GLU A 381 -3.57 -19.78 7.42
N HIS A 382 -2.42 -19.48 6.83
CA HIS A 382 -1.80 -18.17 6.92
C HIS A 382 -2.12 -17.39 5.65
N THR A 383 -2.95 -16.36 5.78
CA THR A 383 -3.34 -15.50 4.66
C THR A 383 -2.24 -14.52 4.28
N GLY A 384 -2.09 -14.31 2.97
CA GLY A 384 -1.22 -13.31 2.39
C GLY A 384 -1.86 -11.93 2.43
N ARG A 385 -1.12 -10.92 1.98
CA ARG A 385 -1.61 -9.52 1.94
C ARG A 385 -2.82 -9.32 1.03
N ASP A 386 -2.99 -10.21 0.06
CA ASP A 386 -4.05 -10.16 -0.95
C ASP A 386 -5.30 -10.94 -0.52
N GLY A 387 -5.29 -11.51 0.69
CA GLY A 387 -6.38 -12.35 1.23
C GLY A 387 -6.23 -13.84 0.91
N ASP A 388 -5.48 -14.19 -0.14
CA ASP A 388 -5.26 -15.60 -0.51
C ASP A 388 -4.35 -16.34 0.50
N PRO A 389 -4.59 -17.62 0.80
CA PRO A 389 -3.70 -18.42 1.62
C PRO A 389 -2.32 -18.53 0.98
N VAL A 390 -1.28 -18.21 1.76
CA VAL A 390 0.13 -18.30 1.32
C VAL A 390 0.89 -19.43 2.02
N ALA A 391 0.33 -19.95 3.10
CA ALA A 391 0.74 -21.21 3.70
C ALA A 391 -0.46 -21.88 4.37
N SER A 392 -0.48 -23.21 4.36
CA SER A 392 -1.49 -24.02 5.03
C SER A 392 -0.80 -25.09 5.86
N LEU A 393 -1.20 -25.23 7.11
CA LEU A 393 -0.77 -26.31 8.00
C LEU A 393 -1.99 -27.15 8.32
N TYR A 394 -1.94 -28.45 8.05
CA TYR A 394 -3.10 -29.31 8.23
C TYR A 394 -2.71 -30.70 8.71
N LEU A 395 -3.66 -31.34 9.39
CA LEU A 395 -3.60 -32.71 9.85
C LEU A 395 -4.57 -33.55 9.00
N ALA A 396 -4.10 -34.68 8.50
CA ALA A 396 -4.89 -35.60 7.70
C ALA A 396 -4.61 -37.07 8.08
N GLU A 397 -5.55 -37.95 7.74
CA GLU A 397 -5.29 -39.39 7.66
C GLU A 397 -4.88 -39.75 6.22
N ALA A 398 -3.89 -40.63 6.10
CA ALA A 398 -3.38 -41.13 4.83
C ALA A 398 -3.28 -42.65 4.85
N GLU A 399 -3.42 -43.26 3.68
CA GLU A 399 -3.11 -44.68 3.51
C GLU A 399 -1.61 -44.92 3.64
N TRP A 400 -1.24 -46.10 4.12
CA TRP A 400 0.15 -46.49 4.38
C TRP A 400 0.36 -47.98 4.08
N ASP A 401 1.30 -48.28 3.19
CA ASP A 401 1.67 -49.66 2.86
C ASP A 401 2.55 -50.31 3.95
N GLU A 402 2.46 -51.64 4.08
CA GLU A 402 3.29 -52.40 5.03
C GLU A 402 4.76 -52.36 4.61
N GLY A 403 5.50 -51.42 5.18
CA GLY A 403 6.93 -51.25 4.96
C GLY A 403 7.50 -50.16 5.86
N PRO A 404 8.82 -50.16 6.13
CA PRO A 404 9.43 -49.19 7.01
C PRO A 404 9.32 -47.76 6.48
N ASP A 405 9.17 -47.55 5.16
CA ASP A 405 9.29 -46.25 4.51
C ASP A 405 8.07 -45.81 3.68
N GLY A 406 7.00 -46.62 3.63
CA GLY A 406 5.75 -46.31 2.90
C GLY A 406 6.00 -46.09 1.41
N GLY A 407 6.46 -47.12 0.71
CA GLY A 407 6.96 -47.02 -0.65
C GLY A 407 5.87 -46.64 -1.64
N GLU A 408 4.79 -47.40 -1.64
CA GLU A 408 3.63 -47.16 -2.50
C GLU A 408 2.90 -45.88 -2.08
N ALA A 409 2.75 -45.65 -0.77
CA ALA A 409 2.14 -44.42 -0.25
C ALA A 409 2.93 -43.15 -0.64
N TRP A 410 4.26 -43.23 -0.74
CA TRP A 410 5.10 -42.13 -1.22
C TRP A 410 4.86 -41.86 -2.70
N ASP A 411 4.81 -42.90 -3.53
CA ASP A 411 4.62 -42.75 -4.97
C ASP A 411 3.25 -42.14 -5.28
N GLU A 412 2.18 -42.61 -4.62
CA GLU A 412 0.83 -42.04 -4.74
C GLU A 412 0.72 -40.61 -4.21
N TRP A 413 1.43 -40.29 -3.13
CA TRP A 413 1.47 -38.93 -2.60
C TRP A 413 2.18 -37.99 -3.58
N LEU A 414 3.30 -38.42 -4.15
CA LEU A 414 4.07 -37.61 -5.10
C LEU A 414 3.32 -37.43 -6.43
N GLU A 415 2.68 -38.48 -6.94
CA GLU A 415 1.86 -38.41 -8.16
C GLU A 415 0.74 -37.38 -8.01
N ARG A 416 -0.06 -37.47 -6.93
CA ARG A 416 -1.10 -36.48 -6.64
C ARG A 416 -0.53 -35.07 -6.48
N TRP A 417 0.60 -34.94 -5.78
CA TRP A 417 1.24 -33.64 -5.59
C TRP A 417 1.65 -33.02 -6.94
N GLU A 418 2.24 -33.80 -7.86
CA GLU A 418 2.66 -33.33 -9.17
C GLU A 418 1.48 -33.03 -10.11
N GLU A 419 0.38 -33.77 -10.00
CA GLU A 419 -0.88 -33.48 -10.72
C GLU A 419 -1.45 -32.11 -10.34
N GLU A 420 -1.44 -31.78 -9.04
CA GLU A 420 -1.98 -30.52 -8.52
C GLU A 420 -1.03 -29.33 -8.70
N ASN A 421 0.27 -29.55 -8.50
CA ASN A 421 1.25 -28.46 -8.38
C ASN A 421 2.19 -28.33 -9.59
N GLY A 422 2.14 -29.29 -10.52
CA GLY A 422 3.11 -29.46 -11.58
C GLY A 422 4.40 -30.18 -11.12
N PRO A 423 5.31 -30.50 -12.06
CA PRO A 423 6.45 -31.40 -11.80
C PRO A 423 7.36 -30.88 -10.69
N ALA A 424 7.79 -31.79 -9.81
CA ALA A 424 8.70 -31.49 -8.74
C ALA A 424 10.10 -31.17 -9.28
N ARG A 425 10.75 -30.16 -8.70
CA ARG A 425 12.16 -29.85 -8.96
C ARG A 425 13.09 -30.53 -7.96
N SER A 426 12.56 -30.85 -6.79
CA SER A 426 13.27 -31.50 -5.70
C SER A 426 12.25 -32.26 -4.87
N VAL A 427 12.60 -33.50 -4.55
CA VAL A 427 11.86 -34.37 -3.64
C VAL A 427 12.83 -34.97 -2.64
N SER A 428 12.37 -35.20 -1.41
CA SER A 428 13.11 -35.98 -0.44
C SER A 428 12.19 -36.83 0.43
N ARG A 429 12.70 -38.02 0.79
CA ARG A 429 12.07 -38.97 1.68
C ARG A 429 13.08 -39.35 2.75
N GLU A 430 12.87 -38.87 3.97
CA GLU A 430 13.86 -38.93 5.03
C GLU A 430 13.25 -39.44 6.35
N PRO A 431 14.05 -40.08 7.21
CA PRO A 431 13.65 -40.34 8.60
C PRO A 431 13.40 -39.01 9.34
N CYS A 432 12.45 -39.02 10.27
CA CYS A 432 12.14 -37.89 11.13
C CYS A 432 12.08 -38.34 12.60
N ALA A 433 12.35 -37.43 13.53
CA ALA A 433 12.26 -37.67 14.97
C ALA A 433 11.62 -36.47 15.67
N GLU A 434 10.46 -36.05 15.19
CA GLU A 434 9.76 -34.85 15.66
C GLU A 434 8.46 -35.28 16.35
N GLY A 435 8.52 -35.53 17.67
CA GLY A 435 7.39 -36.04 18.43
C GLY A 435 6.97 -37.45 17.98
N PRO A 436 5.69 -37.70 17.67
CA PRO A 436 5.21 -39.02 17.23
C PRO A 436 5.51 -39.31 15.75
N PHE A 437 6.03 -38.35 14.99
CA PHE A 437 6.26 -38.50 13.56
C PHE A 437 7.65 -39.06 13.25
N THR A 438 7.71 -40.14 12.46
CA THR A 438 8.92 -40.92 12.18
C THR A 438 9.44 -40.75 10.76
N ARG A 439 8.67 -40.11 9.87
CA ARG A 439 9.04 -39.87 8.47
C ARG A 439 8.77 -38.42 8.07
N ARG A 440 9.60 -37.92 7.16
CA ARG A 440 9.47 -36.60 6.54
C ARG A 440 9.54 -36.76 5.03
N TRP A 441 8.49 -36.30 4.37
CA TRP A 441 8.35 -36.23 2.93
C TRP A 441 8.39 -34.76 2.51
N THR A 442 9.07 -34.46 1.42
CA THR A 442 9.15 -33.10 0.91
C THR A 442 9.10 -33.11 -0.61
N ALA A 443 8.27 -32.24 -1.18
CA ALA A 443 8.19 -31.99 -2.61
C ALA A 443 8.19 -30.48 -2.86
N ARG A 444 8.95 -30.03 -3.86
CA ARG A 444 9.14 -28.61 -4.12
C ARG A 444 9.29 -28.31 -5.60
N ASN A 445 8.64 -27.22 -6.02
CA ASN A 445 8.93 -26.56 -7.29
C ASN A 445 8.98 -25.02 -7.10
N GLY A 446 8.80 -24.25 -8.19
CA GLY A 446 8.84 -22.78 -8.13
C GLY A 446 7.58 -22.16 -7.50
N SER A 447 6.45 -22.85 -7.57
CA SER A 447 5.13 -22.41 -7.13
C SER A 447 4.74 -22.94 -5.76
N CYS A 448 5.22 -24.11 -5.35
CA CYS A 448 4.82 -24.77 -4.12
C CYS A 448 6.01 -25.46 -3.42
N LEU A 449 5.93 -25.54 -2.09
CA LEU A 449 6.69 -26.45 -1.24
C LEU A 449 5.68 -27.15 -0.34
N THR A 450 5.73 -28.48 -0.30
CA THR A 450 5.02 -29.28 0.71
C THR A 450 6.03 -30.02 1.56
N VAL A 451 5.84 -29.96 2.88
CA VAL A 451 6.54 -30.79 3.86
C VAL A 451 5.50 -31.58 4.63
N ALA A 452 5.56 -32.92 4.55
CA ALA A 452 4.67 -33.81 5.27
C ALA A 452 5.45 -34.61 6.31
N LEU A 453 4.97 -34.62 7.56
CA LEU A 453 5.48 -35.43 8.65
C LEU A 453 4.51 -36.57 8.91
N LEU A 454 4.99 -37.81 8.88
CA LEU A 454 4.13 -39.01 8.93
C LEU A 454 4.42 -39.86 10.16
N ALA A 455 3.34 -40.34 10.76
CA ALA A 455 3.32 -41.29 11.87
C ALA A 455 2.51 -42.53 11.44
N PRO A 456 3.17 -43.60 10.96
CA PRO A 456 2.51 -44.84 10.58
C PRO A 456 1.80 -45.50 11.76
N ARG A 457 0.68 -46.17 11.47
CA ARG A 457 -0.18 -46.84 12.45
C ARG A 457 -0.51 -48.26 11.98
N SER A 458 -1.03 -49.06 12.89
CA SER A 458 -1.57 -50.39 12.57
C SER A 458 -2.75 -50.27 11.61
N GLY A 459 -2.92 -51.25 10.72
CA GLY A 459 -4.08 -51.30 9.81
C GLY A 459 -3.90 -50.54 8.49
N GLY A 460 -2.66 -50.23 8.10
CA GLY A 460 -2.36 -49.63 6.80
C GLY A 460 -2.70 -48.14 6.71
N LEU A 461 -2.64 -47.42 7.83
CA LEU A 461 -2.93 -45.99 7.91
C LEU A 461 -1.75 -45.21 8.51
N ALA A 462 -1.67 -43.93 8.20
CA ALA A 462 -0.74 -42.99 8.83
C ALA A 462 -1.45 -41.68 9.18
N VAL A 463 -0.99 -41.03 10.24
CA VAL A 463 -1.32 -39.64 10.52
C VAL A 463 -0.29 -38.75 9.84
N MET A 464 -0.76 -37.79 9.06
CA MET A 464 0.07 -36.89 8.27
C MET A 464 -0.15 -35.43 8.70
N LEU A 465 0.92 -34.77 9.13
CA LEU A 465 0.95 -33.34 9.44
C LEU A 465 1.72 -32.59 8.35
N CYS A 466 1.03 -31.76 7.61
CA CYS A 466 1.55 -31.10 6.41
C CYS A 466 1.73 -29.60 6.60
N LEU A 467 2.71 -29.05 5.87
CA LEU A 467 2.85 -27.64 5.54
C LEU A 467 2.89 -27.48 4.02
N ASP A 468 1.95 -26.74 3.46
CA ASP A 468 2.00 -26.24 2.09
C ASP A 468 2.40 -24.75 2.11
N ALA A 469 3.33 -24.35 1.26
CA ALA A 469 3.81 -22.98 1.17
C ALA A 469 3.87 -22.48 -0.27
N ALA A 470 3.17 -21.38 -0.55
CA ALA A 470 3.06 -20.79 -1.87
C ALA A 470 4.29 -19.92 -2.22
N ARG A 471 4.88 -20.20 -3.39
CA ARG A 471 6.05 -19.52 -3.99
C ARG A 471 7.21 -19.41 -2.99
N PRO A 472 7.76 -20.54 -2.51
CA PRO A 472 8.75 -20.59 -1.42
C PRO A 472 10.00 -19.76 -1.72
N GLY A 473 10.42 -19.68 -2.99
CA GLY A 473 11.57 -18.85 -3.41
C GLY A 473 11.37 -17.34 -3.20
N ARG A 474 10.15 -16.82 -3.36
CA ARG A 474 9.84 -15.40 -3.09
C ARG A 474 9.65 -15.11 -1.60
N ARG A 475 9.56 -16.16 -0.77
CA ARG A 475 9.19 -16.09 0.65
C ARG A 475 10.15 -16.86 1.56
N ALA A 476 11.40 -17.05 1.15
CA ALA A 476 12.36 -17.94 1.83
C ALA A 476 12.38 -17.80 3.37
N LYS A 477 12.46 -16.57 3.90
CA LYS A 477 12.45 -16.30 5.36
C LYS A 477 11.12 -16.63 6.06
N ALA A 478 10.00 -16.49 5.37
CA ALA A 478 8.70 -16.85 5.91
C ALA A 478 8.50 -18.37 5.86
N THR A 479 8.90 -19.00 4.76
CA THR A 479 8.90 -20.46 4.60
C THR A 479 9.72 -21.15 5.67
N GLU A 480 10.94 -20.67 5.96
CA GLU A 480 11.78 -21.17 7.04
C GLU A 480 11.10 -21.07 8.42
N ARG A 481 10.36 -19.99 8.67
CA ARG A 481 9.59 -19.82 9.92
C ARG A 481 8.40 -20.77 10.00
N TRP A 482 7.67 -20.96 8.89
CA TRP A 482 6.53 -21.88 8.85
C TRP A 482 6.96 -23.33 9.01
N GLU A 483 8.09 -23.73 8.41
CA GLU A 483 8.70 -25.03 8.68
C GLU A 483 9.09 -25.17 10.16
N GLY A 484 9.65 -24.12 10.77
CA GLY A 484 9.91 -24.09 12.21
C GLY A 484 8.65 -24.30 13.07
N GLU A 485 7.52 -23.69 12.67
CA GLU A 485 6.23 -23.89 13.34
C GLU A 485 5.68 -25.31 13.13
N LEU A 486 5.78 -25.89 11.94
CA LEU A 486 5.43 -27.29 11.68
C LEU A 486 6.16 -28.22 12.64
N LEU A 487 7.48 -28.06 12.78
CA LEU A 487 8.29 -28.88 13.67
C LEU A 487 7.97 -28.64 15.15
N ARG A 488 7.64 -27.40 15.53
CA ARG A 488 7.18 -27.09 16.89
C ARG A 488 5.88 -27.81 17.22
N VAL A 489 4.91 -27.77 16.30
CA VAL A 489 3.61 -28.45 16.45
C VAL A 489 3.81 -29.96 16.50
N ALA A 490 4.65 -30.51 15.62
CA ALA A 490 4.97 -31.94 15.58
C ALA A 490 5.57 -32.45 16.90
N ARG A 491 6.56 -31.73 17.47
CA ARG A 491 7.18 -32.10 18.75
C ARG A 491 6.22 -32.09 19.93
N ALA A 492 5.21 -31.22 19.90
CA ALA A 492 4.21 -31.12 20.95
C ALA A 492 3.02 -32.07 20.73
N ALA A 493 2.94 -32.73 19.57
CA ALA A 493 1.83 -33.59 19.23
C ALA A 493 1.81 -34.88 20.06
N THR A 494 0.63 -35.41 20.32
CA THR A 494 0.44 -36.73 20.94
C THR A 494 -0.59 -37.51 20.15
N ILE A 495 -0.29 -38.75 19.78
CA ILE A 495 -1.22 -39.68 19.14
C ILE A 495 -1.62 -40.72 20.18
N ARG A 496 -2.91 -40.84 20.46
CA ARG A 496 -3.49 -41.83 21.36
C ARG A 496 -4.20 -42.90 20.52
N PRO A 497 -3.86 -44.19 20.69
CA PRO A 497 -4.56 -45.26 20.00
C PRO A 497 -6.00 -45.38 20.52
N GLY A 498 -6.92 -45.83 19.65
CA GLY A 498 -8.26 -46.22 20.04
C GLY A 498 -8.24 -47.40 21.01
N LYS A 499 -9.32 -47.60 21.78
CA LYS A 499 -9.45 -48.83 22.58
C LYS A 499 -9.51 -50.02 21.60
N PRO A 500 -8.78 -51.12 21.84
CA PRO A 500 -8.99 -52.32 21.06
C PRO A 500 -10.45 -52.75 21.20
N GLU A 501 -11.09 -53.09 20.08
CA GLU A 501 -12.37 -53.80 20.11
C GLU A 501 -12.13 -55.09 20.91
N THR A 502 -12.69 -55.16 22.10
CA THR A 502 -12.84 -56.43 22.79
C THR A 502 -13.96 -57.16 22.08
N ASP A 503 -13.62 -58.18 21.29
CA ASP A 503 -14.57 -59.15 20.75
C ASP A 503 -15.45 -59.68 21.90
N GLU A 504 -16.74 -59.34 21.88
CA GLU A 504 -17.82 -60.06 22.57
C GLU A 504 -18.58 -60.95 21.58
#